data_AF-A0A383F427-F1
#
_entry.id   AF-A0A383F427-F1
#
_cell.length_a   1.000
_cell.length_b   1.000
_cell.length_c   1.000
_cell.angle_alpha   90.00
_cell.angle_beta   90.00
_cell.angle_gamma   90.00
#
_symmetry.space_group_name_H-M   'P 1'
#
loop_
_entity.id
_entity.type
_entity.pdbx_description
1 polymer ?
#
loop_
_entity_poly.entity_id
_entity_poly.type
_entity_poly.pdbx_seq_one_letter_code
_entity_poly.pdbx_strand_id
1 'polypeptide(L)'
;MRRYITLLLFIGIISGQDYDYGRLRSPYISPGFQIGTNFDKQYFWGIQLSGGLIIQSFNPNEHIDFDFICPAICYGYRKYFKSKKRENYYDFQITAFTDIMDAPFPPINFGIGRIQSDDYNSLRIKVYTPILFCPVLDFEFETRKFNFSLISVAPIGNY
;
A
#
# COMPACT_ATOMS: atom_id res chain seq x y z
N MET A 1 20.00 1.82 -10.69
CA MET A 1 18.63 1.68 -10.12
C MET A 1 17.86 0.48 -10.68
N ARG A 2 17.63 0.37 -12.00
CA ARG A 2 16.82 -0.71 -12.61
C ARG A 2 17.26 -2.14 -12.23
N ARG A 3 18.56 -2.41 -12.16
CA ARG A 3 19.14 -3.73 -11.77
C ARG A 3 18.84 -4.13 -10.31
N TYR A 4 18.76 -3.16 -9.39
CA TYR A 4 18.51 -3.42 -7.97
C TYR A 4 17.03 -3.70 -7.68
N ILE A 5 16.12 -3.09 -8.45
CA ILE A 5 14.68 -3.37 -8.37
C ILE A 5 14.39 -4.81 -8.80
N THR A 6 15.01 -5.26 -9.91
CA THR A 6 14.91 -6.66 -10.35
C THR A 6 15.49 -7.60 -9.30
N LEU A 7 16.63 -7.26 -8.70
CA LEU A 7 17.23 -8.07 -7.63
C LEU A 7 16.34 -8.17 -6.39
N LEU A 8 15.71 -7.07 -5.96
CA LEU A 8 14.78 -7.03 -4.83
C LEU A 8 13.49 -7.82 -5.11
N LEU A 9 12.95 -7.73 -6.33
CA LEU A 9 11.84 -8.57 -6.79
C LEU A 9 12.21 -10.06 -6.77
N PHE A 10 13.42 -10.41 -7.23
CA PHE A 10 13.91 -11.78 -7.20
C PHE A 10 14.16 -12.30 -5.78
N ILE A 11 14.70 -11.48 -4.87
CA ILE A 11 14.85 -11.84 -3.45
C ILE A 11 13.47 -12.06 -2.82
N GLY A 12 12.48 -11.22 -3.13
CA GLY A 12 11.10 -11.40 -2.69
C GLY A 12 10.43 -12.68 -3.25
N ILE A 13 10.79 -13.10 -4.45
CA ILE A 13 10.26 -14.35 -5.04
C ILE A 13 10.98 -15.58 -4.45
N ILE A 14 12.27 -15.47 -4.14
CA ILE A 14 13.11 -16.60 -3.68
C ILE A 14 12.98 -16.83 -2.17
N SER A 15 12.72 -15.80 -1.35
CA SER A 15 12.58 -15.97 0.10
C SER A 15 11.19 -16.46 0.56
N GLY A 16 10.40 -17.03 -0.35
CA GLY A 16 9.17 -17.77 -0.03
C GLY A 16 9.42 -19.23 0.34
N GLN A 17 10.56 -19.55 0.96
CA GLN A 17 10.87 -20.88 1.48
C GLN A 17 10.68 -20.89 3.00
N ASP A 18 9.77 -21.76 3.44
CA ASP A 18 9.41 -22.09 4.83
C ASP A 18 10.46 -21.66 5.86
N TYR A 19 10.28 -20.45 6.40
CA TYR A 19 10.95 -20.08 7.62
C TYR A 19 10.16 -20.68 8.78
N ASP A 20 10.59 -21.86 9.22
CA ASP A 20 10.15 -22.55 10.45
C ASP A 20 10.49 -21.76 11.74
N TYR A 21 10.66 -20.44 11.63
CA TYR A 21 10.92 -19.48 12.70
C TYR A 21 9.68 -18.63 12.97
N GLY A 22 8.58 -19.31 13.30
CA GLY A 22 7.54 -18.89 14.23
C GLY A 22 6.69 -17.64 13.97
N ARG A 23 7.07 -16.67 13.13
CA ARG A 23 6.27 -15.44 12.89
C ARG A 23 6.48 -14.75 11.53
N LEU A 24 7.63 -14.89 10.86
CA LEU A 24 7.88 -14.26 9.56
C LEU A 24 7.57 -15.26 8.43
N ARG A 25 6.52 -15.02 7.64
CA ARG A 25 6.03 -16.00 6.65
C ARG A 25 6.64 -15.81 5.26
N SER A 26 6.57 -14.59 4.74
CA SER A 26 6.97 -14.31 3.35
C SER A 26 7.21 -12.82 3.16
N PRO A 27 8.03 -12.40 2.18
CA PRO A 27 7.98 -11.04 1.65
C PRO A 27 6.60 -10.73 1.04
N TYR A 28 6.25 -9.44 1.05
CA TYR A 28 5.02 -8.89 0.49
C TYR A 28 5.37 -7.88 -0.60
N ILE A 29 4.76 -8.01 -1.78
CA ILE A 29 4.85 -7.02 -2.85
C ILE A 29 3.44 -6.72 -3.35
N SER A 30 3.09 -5.45 -3.51
CA SER A 30 1.78 -5.06 -4.05
C SER A 30 1.93 -3.91 -5.03
N PRO A 31 1.82 -4.19 -6.35
CA PRO A 31 1.62 -3.13 -7.32
C PRO A 31 0.23 -2.52 -7.16
N GLY A 32 0.13 -1.23 -7.45
CA GLY A 32 -1.16 -0.55 -7.51
C GLY A 32 -1.25 0.47 -8.62
N PHE A 33 -2.44 0.58 -9.21
CA PHE A 33 -2.78 1.63 -10.17
C PHE A 33 -3.72 2.62 -9.50
N GLN A 34 -3.43 3.91 -9.62
CA GLN A 34 -4.17 4.97 -8.95
C GLN A 34 -4.88 5.86 -9.97
N ILE A 35 -6.12 6.22 -9.66
CA ILE A 35 -6.85 7.31 -10.31
C ILE A 35 -7.42 8.24 -9.24
N GLY A 36 -7.50 9.52 -9.53
CA GLY A 36 -8.03 10.45 -8.56
C GLY A 36 -8.25 11.84 -9.11
N THR A 37 -8.70 12.71 -8.22
CA THR A 37 -8.89 14.13 -8.48
C THR A 37 -8.30 14.95 -7.34
N ASN A 38 -7.71 16.08 -7.66
CA ASN A 38 -7.45 17.10 -6.66
C ASN A 38 -8.68 17.99 -6.41
N PHE A 39 -8.58 18.87 -5.43
CA PHE A 39 -9.59 19.88 -5.11
C PHE A 39 -9.95 20.78 -6.29
N ASP A 40 -8.98 21.08 -7.16
CA ASP A 40 -9.19 21.91 -8.36
C ASP A 40 -9.79 21.11 -9.54
N LYS A 41 -10.37 19.92 -9.27
CA LYS A 41 -11.00 19.00 -10.23
C LYS A 41 -10.07 18.56 -11.38
N GLN A 42 -8.76 18.59 -11.14
CA GLN A 42 -7.78 18.01 -12.04
C GLN A 42 -7.67 16.52 -11.78
N TYR A 43 -8.02 15.74 -12.78
CA TYR A 43 -7.80 14.30 -12.76
C TYR A 43 -6.31 13.97 -12.85
N PHE A 44 -5.93 12.88 -12.22
CA PHE A 44 -4.61 12.30 -12.32
C PHE A 44 -4.69 10.78 -12.40
N TRP A 45 -3.62 10.20 -12.93
CA TRP A 45 -3.33 8.77 -12.83
C TRP A 45 -2.00 8.57 -12.12
N GLY A 46 -1.80 7.39 -11.55
CA GLY A 46 -0.57 7.05 -10.86
C GLY A 46 -0.31 5.56 -10.81
N ILE A 47 0.90 5.23 -10.41
CA ILE A 47 1.35 3.87 -10.15
C ILE A 47 2.06 3.87 -8.80
N GLN A 48 1.93 2.77 -8.07
CA GLN A 48 2.68 2.55 -6.84
C GLN A 48 3.17 1.11 -6.74
N LEU A 49 4.22 0.92 -5.96
CA LEU A 49 4.72 -0.37 -5.57
C LEU A 49 4.98 -0.35 -4.08
N SER A 50 4.31 -1.26 -3.37
CA SER A 50 4.54 -1.51 -1.96
C SER A 50 5.42 -2.75 -1.79
N GLY A 51 6.40 -2.67 -0.90
CA GLY A 51 7.27 -3.78 -0.50
C GLY A 51 7.29 -3.89 1.03
N GLY A 52 7.11 -5.10 1.54
CA GLY A 52 6.98 -5.34 2.97
C GLY A 52 7.21 -6.80 3.34
N LEU A 53 6.75 -7.16 4.53
CA LEU A 53 6.88 -8.50 5.09
C LEU A 53 5.53 -8.98 5.61
N ILE A 54 5.17 -10.23 5.33
CA ILE A 54 4.02 -10.93 5.91
C ILE A 54 4.46 -11.55 7.22
N ILE A 55 3.81 -11.13 8.30
CA ILE A 55 4.04 -11.60 9.66
C ILE A 55 2.77 -12.30 10.12
N GLN A 56 2.88 -13.57 10.52
CA GLN A 56 1.79 -14.32 11.13
C GLN A 56 1.57 -13.84 12.57
N SER A 57 0.32 -13.52 12.90
CA SER A 57 -0.10 -12.96 14.16
C SER A 57 -0.81 -14.04 14.99
N PHE A 58 -0.17 -14.43 16.09
CA PHE A 58 -0.64 -15.34 17.15
C PHE A 58 -1.06 -16.76 16.72
N ASN A 59 -1.19 -17.61 17.74
CA ASN A 59 -1.49 -19.03 17.62
C ASN A 59 -2.95 -19.15 17.14
N PRO A 60 -3.28 -19.93 16.09
CA PRO A 60 -4.65 -20.04 15.52
C PRO A 60 -5.76 -20.52 16.49
N ASN A 61 -5.45 -20.71 17.77
CA ASN A 61 -6.37 -21.11 18.83
C ASN A 61 -6.81 -19.96 19.75
N GLU A 62 -6.26 -18.75 19.61
CA GLU A 62 -6.72 -17.56 20.35
C GLU A 62 -7.67 -16.77 19.45
N HIS A 63 -8.85 -16.38 19.97
CA HIS A 63 -9.93 -15.70 19.25
C HIS A 63 -9.56 -14.26 18.82
N ILE A 64 -8.57 -14.12 17.95
CA ILE A 64 -8.18 -12.85 17.35
C ILE A 64 -8.40 -12.99 15.85
N ASP A 65 -9.29 -12.16 15.32
CA ASP A 65 -9.77 -12.29 13.93
C ASP A 65 -8.70 -12.04 12.86
N PHE A 66 -7.49 -11.54 13.19
CA PHE A 66 -6.44 -11.21 12.20
C PHE A 66 -5.24 -12.16 12.29
N ASP A 67 -5.11 -13.03 11.30
CA ASP A 67 -4.04 -14.03 11.20
C ASP A 67 -2.71 -13.46 10.69
N PHE A 68 -2.74 -12.32 9.98
CA PHE A 68 -1.54 -11.74 9.38
C PHE A 68 -1.49 -10.22 9.44
N ILE A 69 -0.27 -9.71 9.58
CA ILE A 69 0.05 -8.29 9.54
C ILE A 69 1.17 -8.07 8.51
N CYS A 70 1.01 -7.07 7.65
CA CYS A 70 1.98 -6.67 6.64
C CYS A 70 2.37 -5.21 6.78
N PRO A 71 3.41 -4.89 7.56
CA PRO A 71 4.09 -3.61 7.43
C PRO A 71 4.78 -3.53 6.07
N ALA A 72 4.58 -2.42 5.35
CA ALA A 72 5.22 -2.18 4.07
C ALA A 72 5.54 -0.71 3.86
N ILE A 73 6.55 -0.46 3.02
CA ILE A 73 6.87 0.85 2.49
C ILE A 73 6.34 0.90 1.06
N CYS A 74 5.61 1.95 0.75
CA CYS A 74 5.09 2.23 -0.57
C CYS A 74 5.86 3.38 -1.21
N TYR A 75 6.27 3.21 -2.46
CA TYR A 75 6.67 4.32 -3.31
C TYR A 75 5.70 4.45 -4.46
N GLY A 76 5.25 5.67 -4.73
CA GLY A 76 4.35 5.93 -5.83
C GLY A 76 4.66 7.19 -6.60
N TYR A 77 4.15 7.21 -7.82
CA TYR A 77 4.25 8.29 -8.78
C TYR A 77 2.84 8.63 -9.28
N ARG A 78 2.50 9.91 -9.37
CA ARG A 78 1.28 10.36 -10.05
C ARG A 78 1.53 11.54 -10.97
N LYS A 79 0.70 11.62 -12.00
CA LYS A 79 0.73 12.66 -13.04
C LYS A 79 -0.66 13.17 -13.32
N TYR A 80 -0.81 14.49 -13.33
CA TYR A 80 -2.06 15.17 -13.66
C TYR A 80 -2.25 15.23 -15.18
N PHE A 81 -3.49 15.08 -15.66
CA PHE A 81 -3.77 15.10 -17.10
C PHE A 81 -3.65 16.50 -17.71
N LYS A 82 -4.11 17.52 -16.98
CA LYS A 82 -4.20 18.90 -17.48
C LYS A 82 -2.97 19.76 -17.15
N SER A 83 -2.14 19.36 -16.21
CA SER A 83 -0.94 20.10 -15.82
C SER A 83 0.31 19.28 -16.07
N LYS A 84 1.47 19.94 -16.19
CA LYS A 84 2.77 19.25 -16.27
C LYS A 84 3.24 18.72 -14.91
N LYS A 85 2.42 18.85 -13.86
CA LYS A 85 2.74 18.48 -12.49
C LYS A 85 2.90 16.97 -12.34
N ARG A 86 3.97 16.60 -11.65
CA ARG A 86 4.37 15.22 -11.38
C ARG A 86 4.76 15.13 -9.93
N GLU A 87 4.38 14.05 -9.28
CA GLU A 87 4.55 13.92 -7.84
C GLU A 87 4.97 12.52 -7.49
N ASN A 88 5.92 12.46 -6.56
CA ASN A 88 6.34 11.23 -5.94
C ASN A 88 5.84 11.25 -4.49
N TYR A 89 5.52 10.08 -3.97
CA TYR A 89 5.10 9.94 -2.59
C TYR A 89 5.64 8.67 -1.97
N TYR A 90 5.77 8.70 -0.65
CA TYR A 90 6.17 7.57 0.15
C TYR A 90 5.16 7.36 1.26
N ASP A 91 4.73 6.13 1.45
CA ASP A 91 3.80 5.79 2.53
C ASP A 91 4.36 4.66 3.38
N PHE A 92 4.05 4.73 4.66
CA PHE A 92 4.15 3.59 5.56
C PHE A 92 2.76 3.00 5.71
N GLN A 93 2.61 1.73 5.36
CA GLN A 93 1.31 1.06 5.38
C GLN A 93 1.38 -0.19 6.25
N ILE A 94 0.30 -0.45 6.98
CA ILE A 94 0.11 -1.70 7.71
C ILE A 94 -1.19 -2.32 7.21
N THR A 95 -1.08 -3.48 6.59
CA THR A 95 -2.23 -4.28 6.16
C THR A 95 -2.46 -5.38 7.19
N ALA A 96 -3.66 -5.51 7.74
CA ALA A 96 -4.05 -6.68 8.52
C ALA A 96 -5.07 -7.48 7.70
N PHE A 97 -4.89 -8.80 7.65
CA PHE A 97 -5.86 -9.69 7.02
C PHE A 97 -6.01 -10.97 7.81
N THR A 98 -7.21 -11.50 7.69
CA THR A 98 -7.66 -12.76 8.24
C THR A 98 -7.37 -13.85 7.20
N ASP A 99 -7.18 -15.10 7.60
CA ASP A 99 -7.15 -16.21 6.65
C ASP A 99 -8.51 -16.24 5.93
N ILE A 100 -8.46 -16.22 4.59
CA ILE A 100 -9.61 -15.99 3.72
C ILE A 100 -10.59 -17.18 3.80
N MET A 101 -10.15 -18.32 4.37
CA MET A 101 -10.96 -19.52 4.53
C MET A 101 -12.05 -19.38 5.62
N ASP A 102 -11.87 -18.56 6.67
CA ASP A 102 -12.77 -18.55 7.84
C ASP A 102 -13.38 -17.19 8.22
N ALA A 103 -13.02 -16.08 7.56
CA ALA A 103 -13.52 -14.77 7.94
C ALA A 103 -14.70 -14.27 7.06
N PRO A 104 -15.86 -13.93 7.66
CA PRO A 104 -16.94 -13.23 6.98
C PRO A 104 -16.62 -11.74 6.72
N PHE A 105 -15.50 -11.26 7.29
CA PHE A 105 -15.08 -9.87 7.18
C PHE A 105 -13.82 -9.73 6.30
N PRO A 106 -13.85 -8.78 5.36
CA PRO A 106 -12.75 -8.55 4.43
C PRO A 106 -11.55 -7.86 5.09
N PRO A 107 -10.34 -7.99 4.50
CA PRO A 107 -9.12 -7.42 5.06
C PRO A 107 -9.23 -5.91 5.24
N ILE A 108 -8.82 -5.43 6.42
CA ILE A 108 -8.80 -4.00 6.76
C ILE A 108 -7.35 -3.53 6.76
N ASN A 109 -7.04 -2.52 5.95
CA ASN A 109 -5.71 -1.96 5.86
C ASN A 109 -5.74 -0.44 6.02
N PHE A 110 -4.77 0.05 6.79
CA PHE A 110 -4.56 1.45 7.06
C PHE A 110 -3.14 1.84 6.65
N GLY A 111 -3.03 2.96 5.94
CA GLY A 111 -1.74 3.55 5.59
C GLY A 111 -1.69 5.02 5.94
N ILE A 112 -0.53 5.46 6.42
CA ILE A 112 -0.22 6.87 6.61
C ILE A 112 1.05 7.16 5.84
N GLY A 113 1.03 8.23 5.07
CA GLY A 113 2.18 8.59 4.26
C GLY A 113 2.32 10.08 4.07
N ARG A 114 3.34 10.41 3.29
CA ARG A 114 3.67 11.78 2.95
C ARG A 114 3.89 11.91 1.45
N ILE A 115 3.25 12.92 0.88
CA ILE A 115 3.57 13.38 -0.48
C ILE A 115 4.59 14.49 -0.35
N GLN A 116 5.67 14.39 -1.12
CA GLN A 116 6.66 15.45 -1.26
C GLN A 116 6.72 15.84 -2.73
N SER A 117 6.23 17.04 -3.01
CA SER A 117 6.33 17.69 -4.32
C SER A 117 7.27 18.89 -4.21
N ASP A 118 7.70 19.42 -5.35
CA ASP A 118 8.53 20.62 -5.41
C ASP A 118 7.82 21.83 -4.75
N ASP A 119 6.49 21.88 -4.85
CA ASP A 119 5.70 23.04 -4.43
C ASP A 119 5.00 22.88 -3.06
N TYR A 120 4.87 21.65 -2.55
CA TYR A 120 4.02 21.39 -1.38
C TYR A 120 4.28 20.03 -0.73
N ASN A 121 3.80 19.88 0.50
CA ASN A 121 3.79 18.64 1.26
C ASN A 121 2.36 18.22 1.59
N SER A 122 2.13 16.92 1.72
CA SER A 122 0.82 16.44 2.18
C SER A 122 0.92 15.28 3.13
N LEU A 123 -0.02 15.21 4.06
CA LEU A 123 -0.34 13.99 4.78
C LEU A 123 -1.26 13.15 3.90
N ARG A 124 -0.97 11.85 3.81
CA ARG A 124 -1.78 10.88 3.06
C ARG A 124 -2.35 9.85 4.00
N ILE A 125 -3.66 9.64 3.95
CA ILE A 125 -4.36 8.61 4.70
C ILE A 125 -4.97 7.63 3.70
N LYS A 126 -4.65 6.36 3.85
CA LYS A 126 -5.14 5.26 3.04
C LYS A 126 -6.02 4.36 3.89
N VAL A 127 -7.20 4.05 3.38
CA VAL A 127 -8.07 3.02 3.95
C VAL A 127 -8.32 2.00 2.85
N TYR A 128 -8.16 0.73 3.15
CA TYR A 128 -8.36 -0.33 2.17
C TYR A 128 -9.74 -0.92 2.33
N THR A 129 -10.40 -1.19 1.21
CA THR A 129 -11.74 -1.78 1.18
C THR A 129 -11.67 -3.19 0.60
N PRO A 130 -12.73 -3.99 0.79
CA PRO A 130 -12.79 -5.42 0.46
C PRO A 130 -12.59 -5.77 -1.01
N ILE A 131 -12.65 -4.77 -1.88
CA ILE A 131 -12.87 -4.91 -3.32
C ILE A 131 -11.56 -4.65 -4.09
N LEU A 132 -10.39 -4.94 -3.48
CA LEU A 132 -9.07 -4.63 -4.05
C LEU A 132 -8.87 -3.14 -4.37
N PHE A 133 -9.65 -2.27 -3.74
CA PHE A 133 -9.55 -0.82 -3.89
C PHE A 133 -9.19 -0.18 -2.56
N CYS A 134 -8.39 0.88 -2.64
CA CYS A 134 -7.94 1.66 -1.50
C CYS A 134 -8.29 3.12 -1.74
N PRO A 135 -9.40 3.63 -1.16
CA PRO A 135 -9.64 5.06 -1.07
C PRO A 135 -8.52 5.74 -0.28
N VAL A 136 -8.15 6.91 -0.77
CA VAL A 136 -7.07 7.72 -0.22
C VAL A 136 -7.53 9.16 -0.13
N LEU A 137 -7.25 9.75 1.03
CA LEU A 137 -7.40 11.16 1.28
C LEU A 137 -6.02 11.79 1.51
N ASP A 138 -5.68 12.79 0.71
CA ASP A 138 -4.49 13.60 0.94
C ASP A 138 -4.90 14.97 1.48
N PHE A 139 -4.19 15.45 2.50
CA PHE A 139 -4.33 16.80 3.03
C PHE A 139 -3.05 17.60 2.72
N GLU A 140 -3.18 18.60 1.85
CA GLU A 140 -2.10 19.52 1.49
C GLU A 140 -1.92 20.56 2.59
N PHE A 141 -0.72 20.66 3.18
CA PHE A 141 -0.49 21.56 4.31
C PHE A 141 -0.52 23.04 3.90
N GLU A 142 0.08 23.36 2.76
CA GLU A 142 0.28 24.71 2.27
C GLU A 142 -1.04 25.35 1.82
N THR A 143 -1.88 24.59 1.13
CA THR A 143 -3.18 25.07 0.60
C THR A 143 -4.36 24.74 1.51
N ARG A 144 -4.17 23.86 2.52
CA ARG A 144 -5.22 23.30 3.38
C ARG A 144 -6.35 22.61 2.59
N LYS A 145 -6.03 22.05 1.43
CA LYS A 145 -6.99 21.39 0.55
C LYS A 145 -6.92 19.87 0.69
N PHE A 146 -8.04 19.22 0.38
CA PHE A 146 -8.14 17.77 0.34
C PHE A 146 -8.13 17.26 -1.10
N ASN A 147 -7.42 16.15 -1.33
CA ASN A 147 -7.45 15.42 -2.59
C ASN A 147 -7.95 14.01 -2.34
N PHE A 148 -8.73 13.47 -3.29
CA PHE A 148 -9.30 12.15 -3.19
C PHE A 148 -8.84 11.26 -4.33
N SER A 149 -8.54 10.01 -4.02
CA SER A 149 -8.20 9.03 -5.04
C SER A 149 -8.55 7.61 -4.64
N LEU A 150 -8.59 6.75 -5.65
CA LEU A 150 -8.80 5.34 -5.51
C LEU A 150 -7.61 4.62 -6.13
N ILE A 151 -7.03 3.69 -5.38
CA ILE A 151 -5.96 2.83 -5.86
C ILE A 151 -6.53 1.42 -6.02
N SER A 152 -6.38 0.77 -7.17
CA SER A 152 -6.51 -0.68 -7.28
C SER A 152 -5.19 -1.34 -6.91
N VAL A 153 -5.25 -2.43 -6.16
CA VAL A 153 -4.06 -2.99 -5.50
C VAL A 153 -4.17 -4.51 -5.49
N ALA A 154 -3.11 -5.16 -5.94
CA ALA A 154 -3.04 -6.60 -6.14
C ALA A 154 -1.95 -7.17 -5.22
N PRO A 155 -2.29 -7.63 -4.01
CA PRO A 155 -1.32 -8.23 -3.10
C PRO A 155 -0.69 -9.50 -3.71
N ILE A 156 0.64 -9.59 -3.68
CA ILE A 156 1.42 -10.76 -4.12
C ILE A 156 2.34 -11.18 -2.97
N GLY A 157 2.15 -12.39 -2.48
CA GLY A 157 2.94 -13.00 -1.41
C GLY A 157 2.41 -14.39 -1.08
N ASN A 158 3.19 -15.19 -0.36
CA ASN A 158 2.74 -16.48 0.14
C ASN A 158 2.01 -16.26 1.48
N TYR A 159 0.69 -16.23 1.41
CA TYR A 159 -0.24 -15.88 2.50
C TYR A 159 -0.52 -17.04 3.41
#